data_AF-A0A2T4ZIV5-F1
#
_entry.id   AF-A0A2T4ZIV5-F1
#
_cell.length_a   1.000
_cell.length_b   1.000
_cell.length_c   1.000
_cell.angle_alpha   90.00
_cell.angle_beta   90.00
_cell.angle_gamma   90.00
#
_symmetry.space_group_name_H-M   'P 1'
#
loop_
_entity.id
_entity.type
_entity.pdbx_description
1 polymer ?
#
loop_
_entity_poly.entity_id
_entity_poly.type
_entity_poly.pdbx_seq_one_letter_code
_entity_poly.pdbx_strand_id
1 'polypeptide(L)'
;MSFGLGIGSFVQGLRSGMEAREAADDRRERRLDRQEARDARAQERANTEELAAIGRQANDEIAAGGNREEVEARYWRQIQDGYARQGQPEKARQFQQWVQSDEARRGIAHFQNGMVMFEMARKPDGSYDPQLMARGLQQLERAQAITAYGGDRQFRFRPIVEGEGENERTIGYRMQFQGEDGKTIERDVAPGDIPRAAAMFFNPQAAFEDRRKQDEARAKQQETQRSTERSEWQAAEEQVRKEYEERRTDVTRRDTTPMRPWADLDQGERDQLVQNRAQSRVPPTQRSASPGLAGAGAAPRARVAFDNVTGQAAGPPAGPSAQDVATREAAYGGSPRPAPRPIAPSVPAPAPGPGSTAASPVAEAMRPGPVTREEEQRDAIRAGAERAIAAGESPDNVARGLERAGIPVDAWPESLRAGIMRRQQISPPNARAPGLQIYGAPR
;
A
#
# COMPACT_ATOMS: atom_id res chain seq x y z
N MET A 1 -33.42 5.54 -86.00
CA MET A 1 -32.94 6.42 -84.91
C MET A 1 -33.31 5.76 -83.59
N SER A 2 -32.36 5.54 -82.68
CA SER A 2 -32.64 4.97 -81.36
C SER A 2 -31.84 5.72 -80.30
N PHE A 3 -32.49 6.64 -79.60
CA PHE A 3 -31.95 7.32 -78.42
C PHE A 3 -32.39 6.51 -77.18
N GLY A 4 -31.59 5.51 -76.82
CA GLY A 4 -31.94 4.52 -75.78
C GLY A 4 -30.77 4.09 -74.90
N LEU A 5 -29.67 4.85 -74.85
CA LEU A 5 -28.49 4.59 -74.03
C LEU A 5 -28.08 5.89 -73.31
N GLY A 6 -28.05 5.87 -71.96
CA GLY A 6 -27.50 7.00 -71.19
C GLY A 6 -27.82 7.05 -69.70
N ILE A 7 -28.98 6.56 -69.26
CA ILE A 7 -29.42 6.78 -67.85
C ILE A 7 -28.88 5.70 -66.89
N GLY A 8 -28.87 4.43 -67.29
CA GLY A 8 -28.42 3.33 -66.42
C GLY A 8 -26.94 3.42 -66.02
N SER A 9 -26.06 3.79 -66.96
CA SER A 9 -24.64 4.00 -66.71
C SER A 9 -24.37 5.21 -65.80
N PHE A 10 -25.22 6.24 -65.83
CA PHE A 10 -25.10 7.39 -64.93
C PHE A 10 -25.45 7.03 -63.48
N VAL A 11 -26.52 6.25 -63.26
CA VAL A 11 -26.89 5.78 -61.91
C VAL A 11 -25.83 4.83 -61.32
N GLN A 12 -25.26 3.94 -62.14
CA GLN A 12 -24.21 3.03 -61.69
C GLN A 12 -22.89 3.76 -61.40
N GLY A 13 -22.53 4.77 -62.22
CA GLY A 13 -21.41 5.66 -61.96
C GLY A 13 -21.60 6.54 -60.71
N LEU A 14 -22.81 7.03 -60.46
CA LEU A 14 -23.16 7.81 -59.27
C LEU A 14 -23.00 6.97 -57.99
N ARG A 15 -23.50 5.72 -57.99
CA ARG A 15 -23.41 4.82 -56.84
C ARG A 15 -21.96 4.43 -56.53
N SER A 16 -21.19 4.07 -57.56
CA SER A 16 -19.74 3.82 -57.42
C SER A 16 -18.98 5.07 -56.95
N GLY A 17 -19.39 6.27 -57.39
CA GLY A 17 -18.83 7.54 -56.92
C GLY A 17 -19.18 7.89 -55.47
N MET A 18 -20.33 7.46 -54.95
CA MET A 18 -20.69 7.59 -53.54
C MET A 18 -19.89 6.61 -52.67
N GLU A 19 -19.85 5.33 -53.04
CA GLU A 19 -19.06 4.30 -52.35
C GLU A 19 -17.55 4.64 -52.34
N ALA A 20 -17.03 5.22 -53.42
CA ALA A 20 -15.64 5.70 -53.49
C ALA A 20 -15.37 6.94 -52.61
N ARG A 21 -16.39 7.76 -52.32
CA ARG A 21 -16.29 8.90 -51.38
C ARG A 21 -16.34 8.42 -49.94
N GLU A 22 -17.31 7.58 -49.56
CA GLU A 22 -17.35 6.94 -48.23
C GLU A 22 -16.03 6.24 -47.94
N ALA A 23 -15.53 5.41 -48.86
CA ALA A 23 -14.23 4.75 -48.70
C ALA A 23 -13.03 5.71 -48.66
N ALA A 24 -13.15 6.95 -49.12
CA ALA A 24 -12.10 7.98 -49.00
C ALA A 24 -12.18 8.71 -47.65
N ASP A 25 -13.39 9.02 -47.19
CA ASP A 25 -13.66 9.65 -45.90
C ASP A 25 -13.33 8.70 -44.74
N ASP A 26 -13.71 7.42 -44.80
CA ASP A 26 -13.25 6.34 -43.90
C ASP A 26 -11.72 6.29 -43.76
N ARG A 27 -11.02 6.46 -44.89
CA ARG A 27 -9.55 6.45 -44.91
C ARG A 27 -8.94 7.74 -44.38
N ARG A 28 -9.69 8.84 -44.36
CA ARG A 28 -9.30 10.13 -43.79
C ARG A 28 -9.54 10.15 -42.29
N GLU A 29 -10.71 9.72 -41.83
CA GLU A 29 -11.08 9.56 -40.42
C GLU A 29 -10.08 8.62 -39.73
N ARG A 30 -9.89 7.40 -40.24
CA ARG A 30 -8.87 6.47 -39.72
C ARG A 30 -7.42 6.98 -39.83
N ARG A 31 -7.13 8.09 -40.52
CA ARG A 31 -5.81 8.76 -40.47
C ARG A 31 -5.78 9.82 -39.37
N LEU A 32 -6.86 10.59 -39.21
CA LEU A 32 -7.06 11.53 -38.11
C LEU A 32 -7.03 10.79 -36.77
N ASP A 33 -7.79 9.71 -36.57
CA ASP A 33 -7.78 8.90 -35.34
C ASP A 33 -6.36 8.42 -34.98
N ARG A 34 -5.60 7.98 -35.99
CA ARG A 34 -4.21 7.51 -35.82
C ARG A 34 -3.23 8.64 -35.59
N GLN A 35 -3.56 9.87 -35.98
CA GLN A 35 -2.78 11.06 -35.70
C GLN A 35 -3.10 11.58 -34.31
N GLU A 36 -4.38 11.76 -33.95
CA GLU A 36 -4.83 12.11 -32.60
C GLU A 36 -4.32 11.11 -31.55
N ALA A 37 -4.39 9.80 -31.81
CA ALA A 37 -3.83 8.78 -30.92
C ALA A 37 -2.28 8.80 -30.83
N ARG A 38 -1.57 9.40 -31.80
CA ARG A 38 -0.12 9.65 -31.70
C ARG A 38 0.16 10.91 -30.91
N ASP A 39 -0.58 11.98 -31.21
CA ASP A 39 -0.41 13.31 -30.61
C ASP A 39 -0.79 13.26 -29.12
N ALA A 40 -1.87 12.57 -28.75
CA ALA A 40 -2.24 12.31 -27.36
C ALA A 40 -1.15 11.52 -26.59
N ARG A 41 -0.55 10.50 -27.20
CA ARG A 41 0.58 9.75 -26.59
C ARG A 41 1.86 10.57 -26.52
N ALA A 42 2.10 11.46 -27.48
CA ALA A 42 3.23 12.37 -27.46
C ALA A 42 3.07 13.41 -26.34
N GLN A 43 1.85 13.94 -26.18
CA GLN A 43 1.50 14.85 -25.10
C GLN A 43 1.58 14.16 -23.73
N GLU A 44 1.10 12.91 -23.59
CA GLU A 44 1.23 12.13 -22.36
C GLU A 44 2.71 11.91 -21.97
N ARG A 45 3.59 11.60 -22.94
CA ARG A 45 5.04 11.54 -22.69
C ARG A 45 5.62 12.88 -22.26
N ALA A 46 5.33 13.96 -23.00
CA ALA A 46 5.83 15.29 -22.68
C ALA A 46 5.40 15.75 -21.27
N ASN A 47 4.13 15.50 -20.92
CA ASN A 47 3.56 15.73 -19.59
C ASN A 47 4.30 14.92 -18.50
N THR A 48 4.64 13.66 -18.79
CA THR A 48 5.37 12.77 -17.88
C THR A 48 6.83 13.23 -17.72
N GLU A 49 7.46 13.69 -18.81
CA GLU A 49 8.83 14.19 -18.84
C GLU A 49 8.98 15.55 -18.12
N GLU A 50 7.98 16.44 -18.21
CA GLU A 50 7.93 17.71 -17.45
C GLU A 50 7.85 17.44 -15.95
N LEU A 51 6.94 16.56 -15.51
CA LEU A 51 6.81 16.19 -14.09
C LEU A 51 8.07 15.46 -13.58
N ALA A 52 8.67 14.60 -14.40
CA ALA A 52 9.96 13.99 -14.06
C ALA A 52 11.13 15.00 -14.05
N ALA A 53 11.05 16.11 -14.78
CA ALA A 53 12.05 17.18 -14.73
C ALA A 53 11.98 17.96 -13.42
N ILE A 54 10.77 18.23 -12.92
CA ILE A 54 10.53 18.81 -11.58
C ILE A 54 11.21 17.97 -10.49
N GLY A 55 11.12 16.63 -10.56
CA GLY A 55 11.81 15.73 -9.62
C GLY A 55 13.34 15.75 -9.74
N ARG A 56 13.90 15.91 -10.94
CA ARG A 56 15.35 16.08 -11.12
C ARG A 56 15.83 17.40 -10.53
N GLN A 57 15.15 18.50 -10.86
CA GLN A 57 15.48 19.84 -10.35
C GLN A 57 15.44 19.91 -8.82
N ALA A 58 14.45 19.28 -8.18
CA ALA A 58 14.37 19.21 -6.72
C ALA A 58 15.55 18.44 -6.10
N ASN A 59 15.95 17.31 -6.69
CA ASN A 59 17.14 16.57 -6.22
C ASN A 59 18.44 17.36 -6.43
N ASP A 60 18.60 18.01 -7.59
CA ASP A 60 19.80 18.81 -7.89
C ASP A 60 19.94 20.00 -6.93
N GLU A 61 18.82 20.61 -6.52
CA GLU A 61 18.80 21.71 -5.54
C GLU A 61 19.09 21.24 -4.10
N ILE A 62 18.60 20.05 -3.69
CA ILE A 62 18.96 19.42 -2.42
C ILE A 62 20.45 19.07 -2.39
N ALA A 63 20.97 18.48 -3.48
CA ALA A 63 22.39 18.14 -3.62
C ALA A 63 23.30 19.38 -3.64
N ALA A 64 22.79 20.54 -4.09
CA ALA A 64 23.46 21.84 -4.00
C ALA A 64 23.43 22.47 -2.59
N GLY A 65 22.79 21.83 -1.60
CA GLY A 65 22.70 22.30 -0.22
C GLY A 65 21.48 23.19 0.10
N GLY A 66 20.45 23.18 -0.76
CA GLY A 66 19.20 23.90 -0.51
C GLY A 66 18.44 23.40 0.73
N ASN A 67 17.61 24.26 1.33
CA ASN A 67 16.77 23.86 2.46
C ASN A 67 15.73 22.81 2.01
N ARG A 68 15.94 21.56 2.44
CA ARG A 68 15.14 20.40 2.05
C ARG A 68 13.63 20.62 2.18
N GLU A 69 13.16 21.20 3.28
CA GLU A 69 11.72 21.38 3.52
C GLU A 69 11.10 22.37 2.52
N GLU A 70 11.83 23.42 2.15
CA GLU A 70 11.40 24.40 1.14
C GLU A 70 11.43 23.81 -0.28
N VAL A 71 12.48 23.06 -0.62
CA VAL A 71 12.60 22.38 -1.92
C VAL A 71 11.48 21.35 -2.09
N GLU A 72 11.20 20.55 -1.06
CA GLU A 72 10.11 19.58 -1.06
C GLU A 72 8.74 20.28 -1.15
N ALA A 73 8.49 21.31 -0.34
CA ALA A 73 7.25 22.09 -0.41
C ALA A 73 7.02 22.72 -1.80
N ARG A 74 8.08 23.13 -2.50
CA ARG A 74 8.03 23.61 -3.88
C ARG A 74 7.81 22.48 -4.88
N TYR A 75 8.51 21.36 -4.76
CA TYR A 75 8.36 20.16 -5.58
C TYR A 75 6.92 19.64 -5.60
N TRP A 76 6.28 19.52 -4.42
CA TRP A 76 4.88 19.08 -4.33
C TRP A 76 3.91 20.03 -5.03
N ARG A 77 4.09 21.34 -4.87
CA ARG A 77 3.29 22.36 -5.59
C ARG A 77 3.51 22.29 -7.09
N GLN A 78 4.75 22.16 -7.55
CA GLN A 78 5.08 22.07 -8.98
C GLN A 78 4.44 20.83 -9.65
N ILE A 79 4.38 19.68 -8.96
CA ILE A 79 3.63 18.51 -9.45
C ILE A 79 2.12 18.79 -9.47
N GLN A 80 1.57 19.38 -8.42
CA GLN A 80 0.15 19.73 -8.34
C GLN A 80 -0.26 20.72 -9.46
N ASP A 81 0.54 21.75 -9.69
CA ASP A 81 0.40 22.74 -10.77
C ASP A 81 0.63 22.11 -12.15
N GLY A 82 1.49 21.10 -12.25
CA GLY A 82 1.67 20.29 -13.46
C GLY A 82 0.40 19.54 -13.83
N TYR A 83 -0.19 18.76 -12.92
CA TYR A 83 -1.47 18.08 -13.16
C TYR A 83 -2.61 19.07 -13.47
N ALA A 84 -2.64 20.23 -12.81
CA ALA A 84 -3.63 21.28 -13.11
C ALA A 84 -3.46 21.84 -14.54
N ARG A 85 -2.22 22.17 -14.96
CA ARG A 85 -1.90 22.64 -16.32
C ARG A 85 -2.19 21.60 -17.40
N GLN A 86 -2.11 20.32 -17.08
CA GLN A 86 -2.47 19.21 -17.97
C GLN A 86 -3.99 18.98 -18.08
N GLY A 87 -4.83 19.83 -17.48
CA GLY A 87 -6.29 19.70 -17.51
C GLY A 87 -6.82 18.58 -16.62
N GLN A 88 -6.07 18.18 -15.58
CA GLN A 88 -6.37 17.02 -14.72
C GLN A 88 -6.50 17.43 -13.23
N PRO A 89 -7.40 18.38 -12.88
CA PRO A 89 -7.52 18.90 -11.52
C PRO A 89 -7.96 17.84 -10.49
N GLU A 90 -8.71 16.82 -10.91
CA GLU A 90 -9.08 15.68 -10.06
C GLU A 90 -7.82 14.89 -9.63
N LYS A 91 -6.87 14.67 -10.54
CA LYS A 91 -5.59 14.01 -10.20
C LYS A 91 -4.75 14.88 -9.27
N ALA A 92 -4.74 16.19 -9.48
CA ALA A 92 -4.07 17.14 -8.58
C ALA A 92 -4.62 17.03 -7.14
N ARG A 93 -5.95 16.94 -6.98
CA ARG A 93 -6.61 16.72 -5.68
C ARG A 93 -6.33 15.35 -5.08
N GLN A 94 -6.41 14.28 -5.88
CA GLN A 94 -6.11 12.91 -5.45
C GLN A 94 -4.65 12.78 -5.00
N PHE A 95 -3.71 13.39 -5.73
CA PHE A 95 -2.30 13.44 -5.37
C PHE A 95 -2.09 14.20 -4.05
N GLN A 96 -2.73 15.35 -3.88
CA GLN A 96 -2.67 16.12 -2.63
C GLN A 96 -3.21 15.31 -1.44
N GLN A 97 -4.34 14.63 -1.58
CA GLN A 97 -4.91 13.74 -0.55
C GLN A 97 -3.98 12.56 -0.26
N TRP A 98 -3.37 11.98 -1.30
CA TRP A 98 -2.40 10.90 -1.17
C TRP A 98 -1.16 11.35 -0.39
N VAL A 99 -0.49 12.44 -0.78
CA VAL A 99 0.68 13.02 -0.07
C VAL A 99 0.33 13.40 1.38
N GLN A 100 -0.93 13.73 1.67
CA GLN A 100 -1.39 14.02 3.03
C GLN A 100 -1.64 12.79 3.90
N SER A 101 -1.76 11.59 3.32
CA SER A 101 -1.99 10.35 4.08
C SER A 101 -0.75 9.87 4.84
N ASP A 102 -0.94 9.39 6.07
CA ASP A 102 0.17 9.01 6.95
C ASP A 102 1.02 7.83 6.44
N GLU A 103 0.43 6.95 5.61
CA GLU A 103 1.17 5.88 4.96
C GLU A 103 2.01 6.39 3.79
N ALA A 104 1.46 7.23 2.91
CA ALA A 104 2.24 7.83 1.83
C ALA A 104 3.36 8.70 2.38
N ARG A 105 3.11 9.50 3.43
CA ARG A 105 4.15 10.29 4.13
C ARG A 105 5.28 9.42 4.66
N ARG A 106 4.98 8.26 5.24
CA ARG A 106 6.00 7.29 5.67
C ARG A 106 6.78 6.72 4.48
N GLY A 107 6.12 6.35 3.39
CA GLY A 107 6.76 5.88 2.16
C GLY A 107 7.68 6.94 1.52
N ILE A 108 7.19 8.17 1.41
CA ILE A 108 7.92 9.36 0.96
C ILE A 108 9.15 9.59 1.85
N ALA A 109 9.00 9.61 3.17
CA ALA A 109 10.11 9.79 4.11
C ALA A 109 11.16 8.67 4.01
N HIS A 110 10.75 7.42 3.81
CA HIS A 110 11.68 6.32 3.55
C HIS A 110 12.42 6.49 2.22
N PHE A 111 11.73 6.82 1.13
CA PHE A 111 12.36 7.14 -0.16
C PHE A 111 13.39 8.28 -0.04
N GLN A 112 12.99 9.37 0.61
CA GLN A 112 13.82 10.56 0.87
C GLN A 112 15.08 10.23 1.69
N ASN A 113 14.93 9.47 2.78
CA ASN A 113 16.06 8.98 3.58
C ASN A 113 16.98 8.05 2.76
N GLY A 114 16.41 7.25 1.85
CA GLY A 114 17.18 6.43 0.90
C GLY A 114 18.07 7.28 -0.01
N MET A 115 17.51 8.34 -0.60
CA MET A 115 18.25 9.28 -1.44
C MET A 115 19.40 9.97 -0.70
N VAL A 116 19.17 10.43 0.54
CA VAL A 116 20.25 11.01 1.38
C VAL A 116 21.36 10.01 1.64
N MET A 117 21.03 8.75 1.94
CA MET A 117 22.05 7.72 2.16
C MET A 117 22.90 7.46 0.91
N PHE A 118 22.33 7.58 -0.29
CA PHE A 118 23.09 7.49 -1.54
C PHE A 118 23.99 8.70 -1.80
N GLU A 119 23.53 9.91 -1.49
CA GLU A 119 24.33 11.13 -1.57
C GLU A 119 25.52 11.05 -0.60
N MET A 120 25.27 10.64 0.65
CA MET A 120 26.31 10.42 1.66
C MET A 120 27.24 9.25 1.30
N ALA A 121 26.77 8.25 0.54
CA ALA A 121 27.60 7.15 0.07
C ALA A 121 28.63 7.59 -0.98
N ARG A 122 28.35 8.65 -1.75
CA ARG A 122 29.23 9.12 -2.82
C ARG A 122 30.50 9.77 -2.25
N LYS A 123 31.65 9.16 -2.55
CA LYS A 123 32.96 9.66 -2.13
C LYS A 123 33.53 10.66 -3.14
N PRO A 124 34.51 11.51 -2.75
CA PRO A 124 35.13 12.48 -3.66
C PRO A 124 35.85 11.87 -4.87
N ASP A 125 36.28 10.60 -4.77
CA ASP A 125 36.88 9.82 -5.86
C ASP A 125 35.85 9.26 -6.87
N GLY A 126 34.56 9.53 -6.67
CA GLY A 126 33.46 9.02 -7.50
C GLY A 126 33.04 7.58 -7.17
N SER A 127 33.70 6.92 -6.22
CA SER A 127 33.26 5.62 -5.70
C SER A 127 32.12 5.77 -4.69
N TYR A 128 31.51 4.65 -4.31
CA TYR A 128 30.40 4.62 -3.36
C TYR A 128 30.75 3.76 -2.14
N ASP A 129 30.38 4.22 -0.95
CA ASP A 129 30.45 3.45 0.29
C ASP A 129 29.39 2.34 0.28
N PRO A 130 29.78 1.04 0.30
CA PRO A 130 28.83 -0.06 0.20
C PRO A 130 27.88 -0.14 1.41
N GLN A 131 28.29 0.31 2.59
CA GLN A 131 27.42 0.27 3.79
C GLN A 131 26.33 1.35 3.71
N LEU A 132 26.67 2.55 3.25
CA LEU A 132 25.70 3.63 3.04
C LEU A 132 24.77 3.32 1.85
N MET A 133 25.30 2.75 0.76
CA MET A 133 24.46 2.24 -0.34
C MET A 133 23.46 1.18 0.14
N ALA A 134 23.90 0.17 0.92
CA ALA A 134 23.02 -0.85 1.46
C ALA A 134 21.94 -0.26 2.39
N ARG A 135 22.27 0.74 3.22
CA ARG A 135 21.29 1.48 4.02
C ARG A 135 20.29 2.25 3.17
N GLY A 136 20.74 2.91 2.10
CA GLY A 136 19.86 3.61 1.16
C GLY A 136 18.87 2.67 0.47
N LEU A 137 19.35 1.51 0.00
CA LEU A 137 18.52 0.46 -0.59
C LEU A 137 17.51 -0.11 0.42
N GLN A 138 17.90 -0.33 1.68
CA GLN A 138 16.98 -0.77 2.73
C GLN A 138 15.86 0.24 2.99
N GLN A 139 16.15 1.55 2.88
CA GLN A 139 15.12 2.59 2.98
C GLN A 139 14.18 2.57 1.77
N LEU A 140 14.67 2.37 0.55
CA LEU A 140 13.80 2.16 -0.62
C LEU A 140 12.89 0.94 -0.47
N GLU A 141 13.42 -0.17 0.04
CA GLU A 141 12.65 -1.39 0.30
C GLU A 141 11.53 -1.14 1.32
N ARG A 142 11.83 -0.40 2.41
CA ARG A 142 10.81 0.05 3.39
C ARG A 142 9.76 0.98 2.79
N ALA A 143 10.15 1.86 1.86
CA ALA A 143 9.20 2.71 1.15
C ALA A 143 8.23 1.88 0.29
N GLN A 144 8.74 0.88 -0.44
CA GLN A 144 7.95 0.00 -1.29
C GLN A 144 7.08 -0.98 -0.49
N ALA A 145 7.52 -1.43 0.68
CA ALA A 145 6.74 -2.30 1.56
C ALA A 145 5.46 -1.64 2.11
N ILE A 146 5.35 -0.31 2.04
CA ILE A 146 4.14 0.42 2.42
C ILE A 146 3.15 0.40 1.24
N THR A 147 2.04 -0.31 1.39
CA THR A 147 1.01 -0.49 0.35
C THR A 147 0.50 0.83 -0.22
N ALA A 148 0.37 1.89 0.58
CA ALA A 148 -0.03 3.19 0.06
C ALA A 148 0.96 3.83 -0.92
N TYR A 149 2.24 3.42 -0.90
CA TYR A 149 3.34 3.98 -1.68
C TYR A 149 3.84 3.01 -2.77
N GLY A 150 4.29 1.80 -2.41
CA GLY A 150 4.73 0.80 -3.39
C GLY A 150 3.60 0.03 -4.09
N GLY A 151 2.38 0.09 -3.54
CA GLY A 151 1.26 -0.74 -4.01
C GLY A 151 1.61 -2.23 -3.90
N ASP A 152 1.35 -2.97 -4.97
CA ASP A 152 1.69 -4.40 -5.08
C ASP A 152 3.13 -4.65 -5.60
N ARG A 153 3.93 -3.62 -5.91
CA ARG A 153 5.25 -3.82 -6.53
C ARG A 153 6.30 -4.23 -5.52
N GLN A 154 6.77 -5.48 -5.63
CA GLN A 154 7.96 -5.95 -4.93
C GLN A 154 9.22 -5.70 -5.76
N PHE A 155 9.98 -4.68 -5.38
CA PHE A 155 11.35 -4.48 -5.81
C PHE A 155 12.31 -5.11 -4.80
N ARG A 156 13.31 -5.83 -5.28
CA ARG A 156 14.41 -6.37 -4.45
C ARG A 156 15.74 -6.02 -5.07
N PHE A 157 16.68 -5.57 -4.25
CA PHE A 157 18.04 -5.30 -4.66
C PHE A 157 18.96 -6.35 -4.06
N ARG A 158 19.72 -7.06 -4.91
CA ARG A 158 20.78 -7.97 -4.45
C ARG A 158 22.14 -7.37 -4.81
N PRO A 159 23.11 -7.30 -3.90
CA PRO A 159 24.46 -6.88 -4.26
C PRO A 159 25.06 -7.89 -5.26
N ILE A 160 25.75 -7.37 -6.27
CA ILE A 160 26.60 -8.15 -7.16
C ILE A 160 28.01 -7.95 -6.63
N VAL A 161 28.61 -9.06 -6.20
CA VAL A 161 29.89 -9.11 -5.53
C VAL A 161 30.91 -9.86 -6.39
N GLU A 162 32.12 -9.33 -6.45
CA GLU A 162 33.27 -9.88 -7.17
C GLU A 162 34.39 -10.17 -6.17
N GLY A 163 35.08 -11.30 -6.34
CA GLY A 163 36.05 -11.81 -5.38
C GLY A 163 35.44 -12.79 -4.36
N GLU A 164 36.31 -13.46 -3.60
CA GLU A 164 35.93 -14.40 -2.54
C GLU A 164 36.58 -13.97 -1.21
N GLY A 165 35.87 -14.19 -0.09
CA GLY A 165 36.37 -13.92 1.26
C GLY A 165 36.66 -12.45 1.51
N GLU A 166 37.85 -12.14 2.05
CA GLU A 166 38.23 -10.78 2.45
C GLU A 166 38.38 -9.79 1.27
N ASN A 167 38.40 -10.29 0.02
CA ASN A 167 38.48 -9.46 -1.19
C ASN A 167 37.11 -9.20 -1.84
N GLU A 168 36.01 -9.56 -1.18
CA GLU A 168 34.65 -9.37 -1.71
C GLU A 168 34.32 -7.89 -1.92
N ARG A 169 34.23 -7.46 -3.19
CA ARG A 169 33.90 -6.10 -3.58
C ARG A 169 32.53 -6.04 -4.26
N THR A 170 31.63 -5.20 -3.75
CA THR A 170 30.37 -4.91 -4.45
C THR A 170 30.64 -4.11 -5.73
N ILE A 171 30.46 -4.74 -6.88
CA ILE A 171 30.65 -4.13 -8.21
C ILE A 171 29.35 -3.53 -8.79
N GLY A 172 28.20 -3.94 -8.27
CA GLY A 172 26.89 -3.48 -8.74
C GLY A 172 25.77 -4.04 -7.89
N TYR A 173 24.53 -3.82 -8.33
CA TYR A 173 23.35 -4.40 -7.70
C TYR A 173 22.38 -4.89 -8.77
N ARG A 174 21.83 -6.08 -8.55
CA ARG A 174 20.76 -6.66 -9.35
C ARG A 174 19.41 -6.21 -8.79
N MET A 175 18.72 -5.37 -9.54
CA MET A 175 17.33 -5.01 -9.28
C MET A 175 16.43 -6.10 -9.87
N GLN A 176 15.68 -6.79 -9.01
CA GLN A 176 14.60 -7.69 -9.38
C GLN A 176 13.27 -6.97 -9.15
N PHE A 177 12.39 -6.96 -10.16
CA PHE A 177 11.03 -6.44 -10.02
C PHE A 177 10.03 -7.29 -10.80
N GLN A 178 8.78 -7.34 -10.35
CA GLN A 178 7.72 -8.02 -11.07
C GLN A 178 7.07 -7.06 -12.07
N GLY A 179 7.05 -7.45 -13.35
CA GLY A 179 6.38 -6.72 -14.41
C GLY A 179 4.86 -6.86 -14.37
N GLU A 180 4.15 -6.06 -15.16
CA GLU A 180 2.68 -6.12 -15.30
C GLU A 180 2.19 -7.46 -15.89
N ASP A 181 3.06 -8.20 -16.58
CA ASP A 181 2.82 -9.56 -17.07
C ASP A 181 3.09 -10.66 -16.03
N GLY A 182 3.38 -10.27 -14.78
CA GLY A 182 3.68 -11.15 -13.66
C GLY A 182 5.08 -11.77 -13.70
N LYS A 183 5.91 -11.49 -14.71
CA LYS A 183 7.27 -12.05 -14.82
C LYS A 183 8.26 -11.22 -14.01
N THR A 184 9.24 -11.89 -13.42
CA THR A 184 10.38 -11.21 -12.79
C THR A 184 11.33 -10.71 -13.87
N ILE A 185 11.57 -9.41 -13.88
CA ILE A 185 12.60 -8.77 -14.69
C ILE A 185 13.80 -8.52 -13.79
N GLU A 186 14.96 -9.04 -14.19
CA GLU A 186 16.25 -8.74 -13.55
C GLU A 186 16.98 -7.68 -14.35
N ARG A 187 17.55 -6.68 -13.68
CA ARG A 187 18.42 -5.68 -14.29
C ARG A 187 19.60 -5.38 -13.38
N ASP A 188 20.79 -5.53 -13.92
CA ASP A 188 22.02 -5.16 -13.22
C ASP A 188 22.27 -3.66 -13.39
N VAL A 189 22.62 -3.00 -12.28
CA VAL A 189 22.75 -1.55 -12.16
C VAL A 189 24.06 -1.24 -11.43
N ALA A 190 24.88 -0.34 -11.98
CA ALA A 190 26.11 0.10 -11.32
C ALA A 190 25.78 0.93 -10.06
N PRO A 191 26.64 0.96 -9.02
CA PRO A 191 26.32 1.63 -7.76
C PRO A 191 25.99 3.12 -7.95
N GLY A 192 26.64 3.80 -8.91
CA GLY A 192 26.38 5.19 -9.24
C GLY A 192 25.11 5.46 -10.06
N ASP A 193 24.49 4.43 -10.67
CA ASP A 193 23.22 4.57 -11.39
C ASP A 193 22.01 4.34 -10.47
N ILE A 194 22.20 3.72 -9.31
CA ILE A 194 21.13 3.45 -8.33
C ILE A 194 20.37 4.71 -7.89
N PRO A 195 21.01 5.85 -7.57
CA PRO A 195 20.27 7.02 -7.08
C PRO A 195 19.40 7.60 -8.20
N ARG A 196 19.89 7.55 -9.44
CA ARG A 196 19.15 7.94 -10.64
C ARG A 196 17.99 6.97 -10.94
N ALA A 197 18.20 5.67 -10.80
CA ALA A 197 17.16 4.66 -10.96
C ALA A 197 16.08 4.79 -9.86
N ALA A 198 16.50 5.04 -8.61
CA ALA A 198 15.61 5.34 -7.49
C ALA A 198 14.73 6.56 -7.79
N ALA A 199 15.34 7.69 -8.17
CA ALA A 199 14.63 8.91 -8.54
C ALA A 199 13.74 8.78 -9.80
N MET A 200 13.94 7.76 -10.64
CA MET A 200 13.13 7.50 -11.81
C MET A 200 11.94 6.55 -11.53
N PHE A 201 12.18 5.41 -10.87
CA PHE A 201 11.17 4.35 -10.72
C PHE A 201 10.46 4.36 -9.35
N PHE A 202 11.06 4.99 -8.33
CA PHE A 202 10.59 4.94 -6.95
C PHE A 202 10.18 6.31 -6.43
N ASN A 203 10.14 7.33 -7.30
CA ASN A 203 9.75 8.67 -6.88
C ASN A 203 8.24 8.71 -6.50
N PRO A 204 7.84 9.69 -5.68
CA PRO A 204 6.47 9.78 -5.20
C PRO A 204 5.40 9.94 -6.28
N GLN A 205 5.75 10.52 -7.43
CA GLN A 205 4.80 10.68 -8.55
C GLN A 205 4.51 9.33 -9.21
N ALA A 206 5.55 8.55 -9.53
CA ALA A 206 5.42 7.20 -10.07
C ALA A 206 4.63 6.31 -9.11
N ALA A 207 4.98 6.33 -7.81
CA ALA A 207 4.25 5.64 -6.75
C ALA A 207 2.74 5.93 -6.76
N PHE A 208 2.35 7.22 -6.86
CA PHE A 208 0.95 7.63 -6.97
C PHE A 208 0.27 7.15 -8.26
N GLU A 209 0.92 7.32 -9.41
CA GLU A 209 0.36 6.92 -10.71
C GLU A 209 0.19 5.40 -10.82
N ASP A 210 1.15 4.64 -10.31
CA ASP A 210 1.13 3.17 -10.32
C ASP A 210 0.07 2.63 -9.36
N ARG A 211 -0.10 3.23 -8.18
CA ARG A 211 -1.23 2.93 -7.30
C ARG A 211 -2.56 3.19 -8.00
N ARG A 212 -2.73 4.35 -8.66
CA ARG A 212 -3.97 4.65 -9.38
C ARG A 212 -4.25 3.63 -10.49
N LYS A 213 -3.23 3.21 -11.26
CA LYS A 213 -3.35 2.12 -12.26
C LYS A 213 -3.76 0.79 -11.62
N GLN A 214 -3.22 0.43 -10.46
CA GLN A 214 -3.60 -0.78 -9.72
C GLN A 214 -5.07 -0.70 -9.24
N ASP A 215 -5.50 0.43 -8.69
CA ASP A 215 -6.88 0.63 -8.25
C ASP A 215 -7.87 0.63 -9.44
N GLU A 216 -7.52 1.26 -10.57
CA GLU A 216 -8.27 1.19 -11.83
C GLU A 216 -8.35 -0.25 -12.40
N ALA A 217 -7.25 -1.01 -12.34
CA ALA A 217 -7.20 -2.40 -12.81
C ALA A 217 -8.05 -3.33 -11.91
N ARG A 218 -7.96 -3.16 -10.59
CA ARG A 218 -8.80 -3.90 -9.62
C ARG A 218 -10.28 -3.59 -9.81
N ALA A 219 -10.65 -2.33 -10.04
CA ALA A 219 -12.03 -1.94 -10.33
C ALA A 219 -12.55 -2.62 -11.61
N LYS A 220 -11.78 -2.60 -12.70
CA LYS A 220 -12.13 -3.29 -13.96
C LYS A 220 -12.21 -4.81 -13.81
N GLN A 221 -11.36 -5.43 -12.98
CA GLN A 221 -11.43 -6.85 -12.67
C GLN A 221 -12.70 -7.18 -11.89
N GLN A 222 -13.07 -6.38 -10.88
CA GLN A 222 -14.32 -6.55 -10.13
C GLN A 222 -15.56 -6.34 -11.01
N GLU A 223 -15.54 -5.36 -11.92
CA GLU A 223 -16.63 -5.15 -12.88
C GLU A 223 -16.76 -6.33 -13.85
N THR A 224 -15.63 -6.80 -14.40
CA THR A 224 -15.60 -8.02 -15.23
C THR A 224 -16.14 -9.21 -14.47
N GLN A 225 -15.66 -9.48 -13.25
CA GLN A 225 -16.15 -10.56 -12.38
C GLN A 225 -17.66 -10.46 -12.14
N ARG A 226 -18.17 -9.29 -11.74
CA ARG A 226 -19.61 -9.06 -11.54
C ARG A 226 -20.42 -9.27 -12.83
N SER A 227 -19.87 -8.91 -13.99
CA SER A 227 -20.53 -9.12 -15.28
C SER A 227 -20.59 -10.60 -15.66
N THR A 228 -19.52 -11.36 -15.40
CA THR A 228 -19.45 -12.82 -15.58
C THR A 228 -20.36 -13.54 -14.58
N GLU A 229 -20.32 -13.20 -13.29
CA GLU A 229 -21.21 -13.76 -12.27
C GLU A 229 -22.68 -13.54 -12.62
N ARG A 230 -23.04 -12.35 -13.12
CA ARG A 230 -24.40 -12.05 -13.61
C ARG A 230 -24.79 -12.91 -14.81
N SER A 231 -23.91 -13.07 -15.80
CA SER A 231 -24.20 -13.87 -16.99
C SER A 231 -24.26 -15.37 -16.68
N GLU A 232 -23.41 -15.87 -15.78
CA GLU A 232 -23.47 -17.24 -15.26
C GLU A 232 -24.74 -17.49 -14.45
N TRP A 233 -25.19 -16.52 -13.63
CA TRP A 233 -26.44 -16.60 -12.88
C TRP A 233 -27.66 -16.66 -13.83
N GLN A 234 -27.71 -15.79 -14.84
CA GLN A 234 -28.77 -15.81 -15.87
C GLN A 234 -28.78 -17.14 -16.64
N ALA A 235 -27.61 -17.65 -17.04
CA ALA A 235 -27.51 -18.95 -17.71
C ALA A 235 -27.88 -20.13 -16.79
N ALA A 236 -27.66 -20.02 -15.48
CA ALA A 236 -28.12 -20.99 -14.51
C ALA A 236 -29.65 -20.91 -14.32
N GLU A 237 -30.22 -19.71 -14.24
CA GLU A 237 -31.67 -19.49 -14.16
C GLU A 237 -32.40 -20.08 -15.37
N GLU A 238 -31.94 -19.82 -16.59
CA GLU A 238 -32.52 -20.42 -17.80
C GLU A 238 -32.50 -21.96 -17.77
N GLN A 239 -31.42 -22.58 -17.30
CA GLN A 239 -31.31 -24.03 -17.21
C GLN A 239 -32.23 -24.62 -16.14
N VAL A 240 -32.29 -24.00 -14.95
CA VAL A 240 -33.17 -24.44 -13.87
C VAL A 240 -34.63 -24.28 -14.29
N ARG A 241 -34.98 -23.17 -14.94
CA ARG A 241 -36.31 -22.95 -15.52
C ARG A 241 -36.67 -24.05 -16.51
N LYS A 242 -35.80 -24.35 -17.49
CA LYS A 242 -36.03 -25.42 -18.49
C LYS A 242 -36.26 -26.77 -17.81
N GLU A 243 -35.37 -27.21 -16.92
CA GLU A 243 -35.53 -28.48 -16.20
C GLU A 243 -36.76 -28.53 -15.30
N TYR A 244 -37.14 -27.41 -14.69
CA TYR A 244 -38.32 -27.31 -13.84
C TYR A 244 -39.61 -27.39 -14.66
N GLU A 245 -39.67 -26.70 -15.80
CA GLU A 245 -40.78 -26.78 -16.76
C GLU A 245 -40.88 -28.18 -17.39
N GLU A 246 -39.76 -28.82 -17.77
CA GLU A 246 -39.71 -30.21 -18.25
C GLU A 246 -40.23 -31.20 -17.19
N ARG A 247 -39.70 -31.16 -15.96
CA ARG A 247 -40.17 -32.01 -14.85
C ARG A 247 -41.66 -31.81 -14.58
N ARG A 248 -42.15 -30.57 -14.62
CA ARG A 248 -43.57 -30.25 -14.48
C ARG A 248 -44.39 -30.94 -15.56
N THR A 249 -43.97 -30.89 -16.84
CA THR A 249 -44.69 -31.59 -17.92
C THR A 249 -44.73 -33.11 -17.74
N ASP A 250 -43.65 -33.72 -17.25
CA ASP A 250 -43.62 -35.17 -16.99
C ASP A 250 -44.40 -35.59 -15.73
N VAL A 251 -44.43 -34.77 -14.68
CA VAL A 251 -45.31 -34.96 -13.50
C VAL A 251 -46.78 -34.90 -13.92
N THR A 252 -47.13 -33.96 -14.80
CA THR A 252 -48.49 -33.77 -15.33
C THR A 252 -48.93 -34.96 -16.20
N ARG A 253 -48.00 -35.70 -16.81
CA ARG A 253 -48.26 -36.95 -17.55
C ARG A 253 -48.40 -38.20 -16.66
N ARG A 254 -48.05 -38.11 -15.37
CA ARG A 254 -47.94 -39.27 -14.46
C ARG A 254 -49.00 -39.30 -13.35
N ASP A 255 -50.09 -38.53 -13.47
CA ASP A 255 -51.15 -38.42 -12.45
C ASP A 255 -50.62 -38.23 -11.02
N THR A 256 -49.62 -37.36 -10.89
CA THR A 256 -49.06 -36.94 -9.59
C THR A 256 -49.26 -35.44 -9.38
N THR A 257 -49.22 -35.00 -8.12
CA THR A 257 -49.58 -33.63 -7.70
C THR A 257 -48.94 -32.57 -8.60
N PRO A 258 -49.73 -31.72 -9.29
CA PRO A 258 -49.20 -30.85 -10.32
C PRO A 258 -48.26 -29.79 -9.73
N MET A 259 -47.04 -29.72 -10.27
CA MET A 259 -46.09 -28.65 -9.94
C MET A 259 -46.58 -27.31 -10.51
N ARG A 260 -46.35 -26.23 -9.77
CA ARG A 260 -46.67 -24.85 -10.19
C ARG A 260 -45.84 -24.47 -11.42
N PRO A 261 -46.29 -23.56 -12.30
CA PRO A 261 -45.44 -22.91 -13.30
C PRO A 261 -44.21 -22.23 -12.69
N TRP A 262 -43.10 -22.13 -13.42
CA TRP A 262 -41.91 -21.39 -12.98
C TRP A 262 -42.22 -19.91 -12.68
N ALA A 263 -43.12 -19.29 -13.46
CA ALA A 263 -43.55 -17.91 -13.27
C ALA A 263 -44.34 -17.67 -11.97
N ASP A 264 -44.92 -18.72 -11.39
CA ASP A 264 -45.77 -18.67 -10.19
C ASP A 264 -44.99 -19.02 -8.90
N LEU A 265 -43.68 -19.28 -9.02
CA LEU A 265 -42.77 -19.42 -7.89
C LEU A 265 -42.39 -18.05 -7.34
N ASP A 266 -42.24 -17.94 -6.02
CA ASP A 266 -41.70 -16.72 -5.42
C ASP A 266 -40.24 -16.49 -5.85
N GLN A 267 -39.79 -15.24 -5.82
CA GLN A 267 -38.41 -14.89 -6.17
C GLN A 267 -37.41 -15.60 -5.25
N GLY A 268 -37.69 -15.71 -3.95
CA GLY A 268 -36.83 -16.45 -3.02
C GLY A 268 -36.75 -17.96 -3.31
N GLU A 269 -37.83 -18.57 -3.81
CA GLU A 269 -37.84 -19.98 -4.22
C GLU A 269 -37.04 -20.20 -5.50
N ARG A 270 -37.19 -19.31 -6.49
CA ARG A 270 -36.39 -19.32 -7.73
C ARG A 270 -34.91 -19.14 -7.43
N ASP A 271 -34.55 -18.15 -6.62
CA ASP A 271 -33.16 -17.91 -6.23
C ASP A 271 -32.56 -19.11 -5.48
N GLN A 272 -33.31 -19.78 -4.61
CA GLN A 272 -32.84 -21.03 -3.97
C GLN A 272 -32.61 -22.16 -4.97
N LEU A 273 -33.50 -22.36 -5.95
CA LEU A 273 -33.33 -23.39 -6.98
C LEU A 273 -32.10 -23.10 -7.88
N VAL A 274 -31.90 -21.83 -8.26
CA VAL A 274 -30.72 -21.38 -9.02
C VAL A 274 -29.44 -21.49 -8.18
N GLN A 275 -29.49 -21.13 -6.91
CA GLN A 275 -28.35 -21.23 -6.00
C GLN A 275 -27.94 -22.68 -5.74
N ASN A 276 -28.90 -23.58 -5.50
CA ASN A 276 -28.66 -25.02 -5.35
C ASN A 276 -28.03 -25.61 -6.63
N ARG A 277 -28.51 -25.20 -7.81
CA ARG A 277 -27.91 -25.56 -9.10
C ARG A 277 -26.48 -25.05 -9.23
N ALA A 278 -26.25 -23.76 -8.98
CA ALA A 278 -24.93 -23.13 -9.07
C ALA A 278 -23.92 -23.74 -8.09
N GLN A 279 -24.35 -24.11 -6.88
CA GLN A 279 -23.51 -24.83 -5.92
C GLN A 279 -23.26 -26.30 -6.31
N SER A 280 -24.23 -26.96 -6.95
CA SER A 280 -24.06 -28.32 -7.49
C SER A 280 -23.10 -28.40 -8.69
N ARG A 281 -22.80 -27.25 -9.33
CA ARG A 281 -21.88 -27.11 -10.46
C ARG A 281 -20.39 -27.16 -10.10
N VAL A 282 -20.02 -27.70 -8.93
CA VAL A 282 -18.63 -28.17 -8.72
C VAL A 282 -18.38 -29.33 -9.68
N PRO A 283 -17.44 -29.22 -10.63
CA PRO A 283 -17.34 -30.18 -11.72
C PRO A 283 -16.94 -31.58 -11.22
N PRO A 284 -17.54 -32.66 -11.77
CA PRO A 284 -17.25 -34.02 -11.33
C PRO A 284 -15.79 -34.45 -11.57
N THR A 285 -15.03 -33.72 -12.39
CA THR A 285 -13.59 -33.95 -12.63
C THR A 285 -12.70 -33.74 -11.40
N GLN A 286 -13.19 -33.14 -10.31
CA GLN A 286 -12.47 -33.12 -9.01
C GLN A 286 -12.97 -34.17 -8.00
N ARG A 287 -14.00 -34.96 -8.30
CA ARG A 287 -14.44 -36.07 -7.43
C ARG A 287 -13.66 -37.38 -7.66
N SER A 288 -12.84 -37.44 -8.71
CA SER A 288 -12.16 -38.66 -9.16
C SER A 288 -10.66 -38.69 -8.82
N ALA A 289 -10.26 -38.14 -7.66
CA ALA A 289 -8.86 -38.11 -7.22
C ALA A 289 -8.68 -38.31 -5.71
N SER A 290 -9.37 -39.30 -5.11
CA SER A 290 -9.02 -39.86 -3.79
C SER A 290 -9.70 -41.23 -3.55
N PRO A 291 -9.03 -42.35 -3.86
CA PRO A 291 -9.39 -43.65 -3.32
C PRO A 291 -8.72 -43.82 -1.94
N GLY A 292 -9.40 -43.48 -0.84
CA GLY A 292 -8.91 -43.83 0.50
C GLY A 292 -9.44 -43.00 1.68
N LEU A 293 -10.08 -43.71 2.62
CA LEU A 293 -10.28 -43.39 4.04
C LEU A 293 -11.00 -42.09 4.46
N ALA A 294 -12.26 -42.29 4.86
CA ALA A 294 -12.82 -41.92 6.17
C ALA A 294 -12.33 -40.63 6.90
N GLY A 295 -13.23 -39.65 6.98
CA GLY A 295 -13.59 -39.04 8.27
C GLY A 295 -12.73 -37.90 8.83
N ALA A 296 -12.93 -36.68 8.34
CA ALA A 296 -12.87 -35.44 9.14
C ALA A 296 -13.62 -34.31 8.40
N GLY A 297 -14.40 -33.50 9.13
CA GLY A 297 -15.20 -32.42 8.53
C GLY A 297 -14.37 -31.19 8.16
N ALA A 298 -14.50 -30.71 6.92
CA ALA A 298 -14.08 -29.36 6.55
C ALA A 298 -15.19 -28.36 6.90
N ALA A 299 -14.88 -27.37 7.73
CA ALA A 299 -15.85 -26.35 8.13
C ALA A 299 -16.35 -25.52 6.92
N PRO A 300 -17.63 -25.12 6.89
CA PRO A 300 -18.17 -24.30 5.81
C PRO A 300 -17.50 -22.91 5.79
N ARG A 301 -17.02 -22.48 4.63
CA ARG A 301 -16.62 -21.10 4.42
C ARG A 301 -17.87 -20.21 4.47
N ALA A 302 -17.93 -19.31 5.44
CA ALA A 302 -19.03 -18.35 5.55
C ALA A 302 -19.15 -17.51 4.28
N ARG A 303 -20.30 -17.58 3.61
CA ARG A 303 -20.67 -16.65 2.53
C ARG A 303 -21.40 -15.48 3.17
N VAL A 304 -21.04 -14.26 2.78
CA VAL A 304 -21.72 -13.03 3.21
C VAL A 304 -23.12 -13.02 2.62
N ALA A 305 -24.14 -12.90 3.48
CA ALA A 305 -25.50 -12.60 3.06
C ALA A 305 -25.66 -11.07 2.94
N PHE A 306 -26.36 -10.64 1.88
CA PHE A 306 -26.67 -9.23 1.64
C PHE A 306 -28.14 -8.97 1.95
N ASP A 307 -28.44 -7.83 2.54
CA ASP A 307 -29.80 -7.33 2.71
C ASP A 307 -30.30 -6.69 1.41
N ASN A 308 -31.37 -7.23 0.85
CA ASN A 308 -31.96 -6.80 -0.42
C ASN A 308 -32.63 -5.41 -0.38
N VAL A 309 -32.75 -4.77 0.80
CA VAL A 309 -33.34 -3.42 0.93
C VAL A 309 -32.26 -2.32 0.99
N THR A 310 -31.05 -2.62 1.47
CA THR A 310 -30.00 -1.60 1.72
C THR A 310 -28.65 -1.86 1.06
N GLY A 311 -28.40 -3.08 0.55
CA GLY A 311 -27.20 -3.39 -0.23
C GLY A 311 -25.87 -3.42 0.54
N GLN A 312 -25.91 -3.40 1.88
CA GLN A 312 -24.73 -3.63 2.72
C GLN A 312 -24.66 -5.07 3.24
N ALA A 313 -23.44 -5.49 3.60
CA ALA A 313 -23.15 -6.83 4.13
C ALA A 313 -23.65 -6.98 5.56
N ALA A 314 -24.50 -7.98 5.82
CA ALA A 314 -24.92 -8.29 7.19
C ALA A 314 -23.83 -9.08 7.92
N GLY A 315 -23.27 -8.49 8.98
CA GLY A 315 -22.37 -9.20 9.91
C GLY A 315 -23.14 -10.22 10.77
N PRO A 316 -22.55 -11.37 11.11
CA PRO A 316 -23.25 -12.41 11.87
C PRO A 316 -23.54 -11.98 13.32
N PRO A 317 -24.69 -12.39 13.90
CA PRO A 317 -24.99 -12.12 15.30
C PRO A 317 -24.05 -12.93 16.23
N ALA A 318 -23.59 -12.31 17.30
CA ALA A 318 -22.70 -12.94 18.27
C ALA A 318 -23.44 -13.99 19.12
N GLY A 319 -22.95 -15.23 19.10
CA GLY A 319 -23.35 -16.34 19.98
C GLY A 319 -22.25 -16.71 20.98
N PRO A 320 -22.57 -17.32 22.13
CA PRO A 320 -21.75 -17.23 23.34
C PRO A 320 -20.52 -18.15 23.34
N SER A 321 -19.45 -17.67 23.99
CA SER A 321 -18.24 -18.42 24.28
C SER A 321 -18.45 -19.37 25.46
N ALA A 322 -17.94 -20.60 25.37
CA ALA A 322 -17.86 -21.57 26.47
C ALA A 322 -16.42 -22.05 26.65
N GLN A 323 -16.00 -22.19 27.91
CA GLN A 323 -14.64 -22.57 28.32
C GLN A 323 -14.50 -24.10 28.56
N ASP A 324 -13.24 -24.55 28.54
CA ASP A 324 -12.64 -25.64 29.33
C ASP A 324 -13.32 -27.02 29.49
N VAL A 325 -12.73 -28.04 28.82
CA VAL A 325 -12.36 -29.37 29.39
C VAL A 325 -11.12 -29.84 28.58
N ALA A 326 -9.88 -29.88 29.09
CA ALA A 326 -9.21 -30.97 29.86
C ALA A 326 -9.28 -32.38 29.18
N THR A 327 -8.27 -33.27 29.14
CA THR A 327 -7.16 -33.57 30.08
C THR A 327 -6.00 -34.37 29.42
N ARG A 328 -4.78 -34.19 29.97
CA ARG A 328 -3.50 -34.95 29.95
C ARG A 328 -3.41 -36.38 29.34
N GLU A 329 -2.26 -36.70 28.72
CA GLU A 329 -1.10 -37.50 29.24
C GLU A 329 -0.10 -37.83 28.08
N ALA A 330 1.15 -38.30 28.23
CA ALA A 330 2.20 -38.35 29.28
C ALA A 330 3.57 -38.59 28.54
N ALA A 331 4.68 -37.87 28.75
CA ALA A 331 5.64 -37.78 29.87
C ALA A 331 6.95 -38.60 29.69
N TYR A 332 8.08 -37.90 29.55
CA TYR A 332 9.50 -38.17 29.93
C TYR A 332 10.35 -37.04 29.28
N GLY A 333 11.50 -36.53 29.77
CA GLY A 333 12.22 -36.65 31.05
C GLY A 333 13.72 -36.31 30.85
N GLY A 334 14.40 -35.41 31.59
CA GLY A 334 13.99 -34.56 32.72
C GLY A 334 15.14 -33.69 33.30
N SER A 335 14.86 -32.93 34.38
CA SER A 335 15.79 -32.25 35.32
C SER A 335 16.56 -30.96 34.88
N PRO A 336 16.89 -30.02 35.80
CA PRO A 336 16.08 -29.49 36.91
C PRO A 336 16.11 -27.93 37.07
N ARG A 337 15.36 -27.43 38.06
CA ARG A 337 14.92 -26.03 38.36
C ARG A 337 15.98 -25.17 39.12
N PRO A 338 15.82 -23.84 39.28
CA PRO A 338 15.03 -23.28 40.41
C PRO A 338 14.13 -22.07 40.05
N ALA A 339 13.40 -21.53 41.05
CA ALA A 339 12.22 -20.66 40.89
C ALA A 339 12.40 -19.22 41.41
N PRO A 340 11.52 -18.27 41.01
CA PRO A 340 11.15 -17.11 41.82
C PRO A 340 9.84 -17.34 42.62
N ARG A 341 9.69 -16.63 43.75
CA ARG A 341 8.49 -16.64 44.62
C ARG A 341 7.61 -15.38 44.38
N PRO A 342 6.30 -15.41 44.71
CA PRO A 342 5.40 -14.26 44.56
C PRO A 342 5.24 -13.47 45.87
N ILE A 343 4.91 -12.17 45.77
CA ILE A 343 4.27 -11.36 46.83
C ILE A 343 3.28 -10.38 46.17
N ALA A 344 2.06 -10.33 46.69
CA ALA A 344 1.08 -9.27 46.45
C ALA A 344 0.92 -8.43 47.72
N PRO A 345 0.27 -7.25 47.65
CA PRO A 345 -0.97 -7.15 48.44
C PRO A 345 -2.09 -6.28 47.82
N SER A 346 -3.34 -6.67 48.10
CA SER A 346 -4.55 -5.80 48.07
C SER A 346 -4.66 -5.06 49.43
N VAL A 347 -5.61 -4.17 49.77
CA VAL A 347 -6.99 -3.79 49.36
C VAL A 347 -7.19 -2.31 49.85
N PRO A 348 -8.38 -1.66 49.94
CA PRO A 348 -9.73 -1.85 49.36
C PRO A 348 -10.37 -0.55 48.77
N ALA A 349 -11.60 -0.66 48.25
CA ALA A 349 -12.50 0.48 48.01
C ALA A 349 -13.54 0.63 49.15
N PRO A 350 -14.06 1.85 49.44
CA PRO A 350 -15.18 2.06 50.36
C PRO A 350 -16.54 2.22 49.62
N ALA A 351 -17.61 1.80 50.29
CA ALA A 351 -19.02 1.89 49.86
C ALA A 351 -19.78 3.01 50.64
N PRO A 352 -21.01 3.42 50.24
CA PRO A 352 -21.60 4.70 50.63
C PRO A 352 -22.54 4.67 51.85
N GLY A 353 -22.87 5.85 52.39
CA GLY A 353 -23.91 6.05 53.41
C GLY A 353 -24.53 7.48 53.37
N PRO A 354 -25.74 7.73 53.92
CA PRO A 354 -26.59 8.86 53.50
C PRO A 354 -27.05 9.86 54.60
N GLY A 355 -27.43 11.09 54.18
CA GLY A 355 -28.55 11.85 54.79
C GLY A 355 -28.30 13.25 55.40
N SER A 356 -28.93 14.28 54.81
CA SER A 356 -29.44 15.55 55.43
C SER A 356 -28.45 16.53 56.12
N THR A 357 -28.61 17.88 56.11
CA THR A 357 -29.64 18.79 55.55
C THR A 357 -29.13 20.26 55.48
N ALA A 358 -29.71 21.06 54.56
CA ALA A 358 -29.95 22.52 54.60
C ALA A 358 -28.87 23.56 54.17
N ALA A 359 -29.41 24.64 53.55
CA ALA A 359 -28.88 25.98 53.25
C ALA A 359 -27.93 26.21 52.03
N SER A 360 -28.40 27.03 51.09
CA SER A 360 -27.70 27.59 49.90
C SER A 360 -27.15 29.02 50.19
N PRO A 361 -26.56 29.76 49.23
CA PRO A 361 -25.87 29.40 47.97
C PRO A 361 -24.48 30.13 47.80
N VAL A 362 -23.88 30.01 46.60
CA VAL A 362 -22.80 30.86 46.02
C VAL A 362 -21.36 30.64 46.53
N ALA A 363 -20.61 29.79 45.82
CA ALA A 363 -19.25 30.09 45.34
C ALA A 363 -18.84 29.05 44.29
N GLU A 364 -18.29 29.50 43.16
CA GLU A 364 -17.83 28.64 42.06
C GLU A 364 -16.33 28.31 42.21
N ALA A 365 -15.85 27.32 41.45
CA ALA A 365 -14.45 26.90 41.30
C ALA A 365 -13.78 26.17 42.47
N MET A 366 -13.76 24.83 42.39
CA MET A 366 -12.51 24.05 42.29
C MET A 366 -12.81 22.57 41.92
N ARG A 367 -12.84 22.29 40.62
CA ARG A 367 -12.56 20.95 40.08
C ARG A 367 -11.08 20.92 39.68
N PRO A 368 -10.38 19.78 39.75
CA PRO A 368 -9.08 19.66 39.10
C PRO A 368 -9.23 19.99 37.61
N GLY A 369 -8.35 20.84 37.09
CA GLY A 369 -8.41 21.30 35.71
C GLY A 369 -8.21 20.16 34.70
N PRO A 370 -8.70 20.32 33.46
CA PRO A 370 -8.37 19.36 32.40
C PRO A 370 -6.86 19.35 32.17
N VAL A 371 -6.25 18.17 32.19
CA VAL A 371 -4.87 17.97 31.73
C VAL A 371 -4.79 18.50 30.31
N THR A 372 -3.82 19.36 30.03
CA THR A 372 -3.72 19.95 28.70
C THR A 372 -3.26 18.87 27.71
N ARG A 373 -3.77 18.90 26.47
CA ARG A 373 -3.30 17.99 25.40
C ARG A 373 -1.78 18.04 25.19
N GLU A 374 -1.17 19.17 25.54
CA GLU A 374 0.26 19.39 25.46
C GLU A 374 1.04 18.59 26.53
N GLU A 375 0.48 18.42 27.73
CA GLU A 375 1.04 17.54 28.78
C GLU A 375 0.92 16.06 28.37
N GLU A 376 -0.24 15.62 27.88
CA GLU A 376 -0.44 14.26 27.37
C GLU A 376 0.55 13.93 26.22
N GLN A 377 0.79 14.90 25.32
CA GLN A 377 1.73 14.75 24.22
C GLN A 377 3.19 14.68 24.72
N ARG A 378 3.57 15.50 25.71
CA ARG A 378 4.90 15.48 26.34
C ARG A 378 5.17 14.15 27.05
N ASP A 379 4.20 13.62 27.78
CA ASP A 379 4.32 12.31 28.45
C ASP A 379 4.39 11.14 27.46
N ALA A 380 3.61 11.18 26.37
CA ALA A 380 3.69 10.20 25.30
C ALA A 380 5.09 10.18 24.63
N ILE A 381 5.69 11.36 24.42
CA ILE A 381 7.04 11.50 23.86
C ILE A 381 8.10 10.99 24.86
N ARG A 382 7.98 11.29 26.15
CA ARG A 382 8.87 10.76 27.21
C ARG A 382 8.83 9.22 27.26
N ALA A 383 7.64 8.64 27.27
CA ALA A 383 7.45 7.19 27.23
C ALA A 383 7.91 6.54 25.91
N GLY A 384 8.01 7.31 24.82
CA GLY A 384 8.67 6.89 23.58
C GLY A 384 10.19 6.84 23.72
N ALA A 385 10.80 7.89 24.30
CA ALA A 385 12.23 7.99 24.52
C ALA A 385 12.79 6.87 25.43
N GLU A 386 12.07 6.52 26.50
CA GLU A 386 12.47 5.39 27.37
C GLU A 386 12.48 4.06 26.63
N ARG A 387 11.50 3.81 25.76
CA ARG A 387 11.46 2.60 24.91
C ARG A 387 12.57 2.57 23.87
N ALA A 388 12.93 3.72 23.30
CA ALA A 388 14.06 3.83 22.37
C ALA A 388 15.40 3.46 23.05
N ILE A 389 15.63 3.98 24.26
CA ILE A 389 16.82 3.64 25.07
C ILE A 389 16.82 2.15 25.44
N ALA A 390 15.69 1.60 25.86
CA ALA A 390 15.55 0.17 26.17
C ALA A 390 15.76 -0.73 24.93
N ALA A 391 15.45 -0.25 23.73
CA ALA A 391 15.72 -0.92 22.45
C ALA A 391 17.19 -0.78 21.98
N GLY A 392 18.06 -0.11 22.75
CA GLY A 392 19.47 0.05 22.44
C GLY A 392 19.79 1.19 21.47
N GLU A 393 18.87 2.13 21.25
CA GLU A 393 19.12 3.31 20.42
C GLU A 393 20.17 4.26 21.06
N SER A 394 20.96 4.94 20.23
CA SER A 394 22.02 5.82 20.73
C SER A 394 21.45 6.97 21.58
N PRO A 395 21.96 7.19 22.81
CA PRO A 395 21.55 8.30 23.68
C PRO A 395 21.52 9.66 22.96
N ASP A 396 22.50 9.91 22.08
CA ASP A 396 22.64 11.19 21.37
C ASP A 396 21.57 11.40 20.28
N ASN A 397 20.88 10.33 19.84
CA ASN A 397 19.72 10.44 18.94
C ASN A 397 18.45 10.74 19.74
N VAL A 398 18.25 10.03 20.85
CA VAL A 398 17.10 10.22 21.74
C VAL A 398 17.12 11.62 22.37
N ALA A 399 18.29 12.11 22.78
CA ALA A 399 18.49 13.47 23.28
C ALA A 399 18.07 14.54 22.24
N ARG A 400 18.56 14.42 20.99
CA ARG A 400 18.17 15.32 19.89
C ARG A 400 16.67 15.22 19.54
N GLY A 401 16.05 14.06 19.74
CA GLY A 401 14.60 13.88 19.60
C GLY A 401 13.81 14.65 20.67
N LEU A 402 14.22 14.55 21.93
CA LEU A 402 13.59 15.28 23.05
C LEU A 402 13.81 16.79 22.97
N GLU A 403 15.00 17.23 22.57
CA GLU A 403 15.33 18.64 22.35
C GLU A 403 14.46 19.26 21.24
N ARG A 404 14.31 18.56 20.10
CA ARG A 404 13.40 18.98 19.02
C ARG A 404 11.93 18.98 19.42
N ALA A 405 11.53 18.16 20.39
CA ALA A 405 10.19 18.16 20.98
C ALA A 405 9.98 19.29 22.01
N GLY A 406 10.99 20.15 22.24
CA GLY A 406 10.91 21.24 23.21
C GLY A 406 10.91 20.77 24.67
N ILE A 407 11.31 19.52 24.94
CA ILE A 407 11.33 18.95 26.30
C ILE A 407 12.65 19.35 26.98
N PRO A 408 12.60 20.11 28.08
CA PRO A 408 13.81 20.61 28.74
C PRO A 408 14.56 19.48 29.47
N VAL A 409 15.86 19.67 29.70
CA VAL A 409 16.80 18.61 30.12
C VAL A 409 16.49 18.05 31.52
N ASP A 410 15.90 18.86 32.40
CA ASP A 410 15.37 18.44 33.71
C ASP A 410 14.18 17.46 33.59
N ALA A 411 13.45 17.50 32.47
CA ALA A 411 12.32 16.63 32.15
C ALA A 411 12.70 15.35 31.37
N TRP A 412 14.00 15.10 31.11
CA TRP A 412 14.49 13.92 30.38
C TRP A 412 14.56 12.65 31.26
N PRO A 413 14.44 11.45 30.66
CA PRO A 413 14.62 10.18 31.37
C PRO A 413 15.97 10.11 32.10
N GLU A 414 15.96 9.58 33.32
CA GLU A 414 17.16 9.55 34.17
C GLU A 414 18.28 8.68 33.61
N SER A 415 17.92 7.58 32.95
CA SER A 415 18.82 6.71 32.17
C SER A 415 19.54 7.45 31.04
N LEU A 416 18.84 8.37 30.35
CA LEU A 416 19.41 9.20 29.29
C LEU A 416 20.45 10.17 29.83
N ARG A 417 20.09 10.89 30.91
CA ARG A 417 20.97 11.86 31.58
C ARG A 417 22.24 11.20 32.12
N ALA A 418 22.10 10.05 32.77
CA ALA A 418 23.22 9.24 33.25
C ALA A 418 24.12 8.76 32.09
N GLY A 419 23.53 8.35 30.96
CA GLY A 419 24.27 7.94 29.77
C GLY A 419 25.11 9.07 29.16
N ILE A 420 24.54 10.27 29.07
CA ILE A 420 25.21 11.46 28.51
C ILE A 420 26.33 11.94 29.45
N MET A 421 26.05 12.08 30.76
CA MET A 421 27.08 12.46 31.74
C MET A 421 28.24 11.46 31.78
N ARG A 422 27.96 10.15 31.72
CA ARG A 422 29.01 9.12 31.67
C ARG A 422 29.87 9.25 30.42
N ARG A 423 29.32 9.62 29.25
CA ARG A 423 30.12 9.91 28.03
C ARG A 423 30.97 11.17 28.17
N GLN A 424 30.41 12.25 28.72
CA GLN A 424 31.16 13.49 28.95
C GLN A 424 32.33 13.31 29.93
N GLN A 425 32.23 12.40 30.91
CA GLN A 425 33.32 12.03 31.80
C GLN A 425 34.39 11.13 31.14
N ILE A 426 34.04 10.38 30.09
CA ILE A 426 34.96 9.47 29.38
C ILE A 426 35.75 10.18 28.27
N SER A 427 35.36 11.39 27.87
CA SER A 427 36.11 12.24 26.94
C SER A 427 36.88 13.35 27.69
N PRO A 428 38.13 13.13 28.13
CA PRO A 428 38.96 14.21 28.66
C PRO A 428 39.25 15.25 27.55
N PRO A 429 39.39 16.54 27.89
CA PRO A 429 39.71 17.57 26.91
C PRO A 429 41.09 17.32 26.29
N ASN A 430 41.15 17.43 24.96
CA ASN A 430 42.35 17.19 24.16
C ASN A 430 43.58 17.92 24.72
N ALA A 431 44.61 17.16 25.11
CA ALA A 431 45.91 17.72 25.43
C ALA A 431 46.50 18.39 24.18
N ARG A 432 46.77 19.70 24.26
CA ARG A 432 47.41 20.45 23.17
C ARG A 432 48.76 19.84 22.85
N ALA A 433 48.96 19.37 21.61
CA ALA A 433 50.27 18.97 21.12
C ALA A 433 51.23 20.17 21.12
N PRO A 434 52.49 20.01 21.57
CA PRO A 434 53.48 21.10 21.55
C PRO A 434 53.92 21.40 20.10
N GLY A 435 54.16 22.67 19.82
CA GLY A 435 54.43 23.15 18.45
C GLY A 435 55.80 22.72 17.92
N LEU A 436 55.86 22.36 16.63
CA LEU A 436 57.12 22.23 15.91
C LEU A 436 57.79 23.61 15.78
N GLN A 437 58.99 23.73 16.34
CA GLN A 437 59.89 24.85 16.07
C GLN A 437 60.51 24.69 14.68
N ILE A 438 60.39 25.72 13.83
CA ILE A 438 61.13 25.82 12.57
C ILE A 438 62.50 26.41 12.89
N TYR A 439 63.57 25.64 12.66
CA TYR A 439 64.95 26.09 12.84
C TYR A 439 65.34 27.11 11.76
N GLY A 440 66.04 28.17 12.16
CA GLY A 440 66.61 29.17 11.26
C GLY A 440 67.94 28.73 10.64
N ALA A 441 68.26 29.27 9.47
CA ALA A 441 69.56 29.10 8.81
C ALA A 441 70.55 30.24 9.20
N PRO A 442 71.84 29.94 9.43
CA PRO A 442 72.88 30.95 9.58
C PRO A 442 73.36 31.49 8.23
N ARG A 443 74.04 32.64 8.27
CA ARG A 443 74.81 33.23 7.17
C ARG A 443 76.25 32.71 7.16
#